data_AF-A0A1G4K984-F1
#
_entry.id   AF-A0A1G4K984-F1
#
_cell.length_a   1.000
_cell.length_b   1.000
_cell.length_c   1.000
_cell.angle_alpha   90.00
_cell.angle_beta   90.00
_cell.angle_gamma   90.00
#
_symmetry.space_group_name_H-M   'P 1'
#
loop_
_entity.id
_entity.type
_entity.pdbx_description
1 polymer ?
#
loop_
_entity_poly.entity_id
_entity_poly.type
_entity_poly.pdbx_seq_one_letter_code
_entity_poly.pdbx_strand_id
1 'polypeptide(L)'
;MARYCDYCHSYLTHDTPSVRKSHVVGKNHLRLVADYYCNKARQTRQPLLQRKRSTRKQRLRDRRTGTAAAAAVPPRRIPLHCDSNRTKRLLQSQTTAYEHHSTAPPPLVTLYRGSPGFAKVFVPECRLDTAQSAQQDRLPQRANRRAADPATTTAAEPARSRDRQPNPHPHSALPPPRVLARWATAPPLVYADDTPAHTTVRDITRRLGRR
;
A
#
# COMPACT_ATOMS: atom_id res chain seq x y z
N MET A 1 -35.89 5.31 25.46
CA MET A 1 -34.62 5.60 26.17
C MET A 1 -33.61 6.10 25.14
N ALA A 2 -32.85 7.15 25.46
CA ALA A 2 -31.80 7.68 24.58
C ALA A 2 -30.59 6.74 24.56
N ARG A 3 -29.95 6.59 23.40
CA ARG A 3 -28.74 5.76 23.23
C ARG A 3 -27.52 6.65 22.98
N TYR A 4 -26.43 6.39 23.69
CA TYR A 4 -25.15 7.08 23.48
C TYR A 4 -24.28 6.32 22.47
N CYS A 5 -23.52 7.05 21.66
CA CYS A 5 -22.50 6.49 20.79
C CYS A 5 -21.10 6.83 21.31
N ASP A 6 -20.34 5.82 21.71
CA ASP A 6 -18.99 5.99 22.28
C ASP A 6 -17.99 6.58 21.28
N TYR A 7 -18.18 6.33 19.98
CA TYR A 7 -17.28 6.83 18.93
C TYR A 7 -17.57 8.29 18.55
N CYS A 8 -18.84 8.69 18.58
CA CYS A 8 -19.27 10.04 18.20
C CYS A 8 -19.38 11.00 19.40
N HIS A 9 -19.29 10.47 20.62
CA HIS A 9 -19.52 11.20 21.86
C HIS A 9 -20.84 11.98 21.88
N SER A 10 -21.89 11.43 21.27
CA SER A 10 -23.19 12.10 21.14
C SER A 10 -24.35 11.19 21.58
N TYR A 11 -25.41 11.81 22.10
CA TYR A 11 -26.66 11.14 22.48
C TYR A 11 -27.65 11.18 21.32
N LEU A 12 -28.33 10.04 21.10
CA LEU A 12 -29.39 9.90 20.11
C LEU A 12 -30.75 10.12 20.80
N THR A 13 -31.56 11.02 20.25
CA THR A 13 -32.85 11.44 20.84
C THR A 13 -33.84 10.28 20.98
N HIS A 14 -33.84 9.36 20.01
CA HIS A 14 -34.69 8.17 20.02
C HIS A 14 -33.89 6.92 19.61
N ASP A 15 -33.95 5.86 20.42
CA ASP A 15 -33.31 4.58 20.12
C ASP A 15 -34.18 3.66 19.25
N THR A 16 -34.67 4.15 18.12
CA THR A 16 -35.38 3.29 17.16
C THR A 16 -34.37 2.57 16.26
N PRO A 17 -34.68 1.36 15.76
CA PRO A 17 -33.77 0.62 14.88
C PRO A 17 -33.45 1.40 13.59
N SER A 18 -34.39 2.21 13.08
CA SER A 18 -34.17 3.04 11.90
C SER A 18 -33.12 4.14 12.17
N VAL A 19 -33.31 4.91 13.25
CA VAL A 19 -32.40 6.02 13.62
C VAL A 19 -31.00 5.50 13.95
N ARG A 20 -30.90 4.34 14.62
CA ARG A 20 -29.61 3.65 14.86
C ARG A 20 -28.91 3.27 13.56
N LYS A 21 -29.62 2.63 12.63
CA LYS A 21 -29.05 2.21 11.34
C LYS A 21 -28.54 3.40 10.54
N SER A 22 -29.31 4.49 10.46
CA SER A 22 -28.86 5.71 9.76
C SER A 22 -27.65 6.38 10.43
N HIS A 23 -27.56 6.31 11.76
CA HIS A 23 -26.42 6.86 12.50
C HIS A 23 -25.13 6.08 12.19
N VAL A 24 -25.16 4.74 12.29
CA VAL A 24 -23.98 3.87 12.09
C VAL A 24 -23.46 3.92 10.65
N VAL A 25 -24.35 4.03 9.66
CA VAL A 25 -23.97 4.19 8.24
C VAL A 25 -23.64 5.66 7.90
N GLY A 26 -23.77 6.58 8.85
CA GLY A 26 -23.48 7.99 8.66
C GLY A 26 -22.00 8.25 8.39
N LYS A 27 -21.69 9.14 7.45
CA LYS A 27 -20.32 9.50 7.05
C LYS A 27 -19.44 9.94 8.24
N ASN A 28 -20.02 10.69 9.18
CA ASN A 28 -19.29 11.16 10.36
C ASN A 28 -18.92 9.99 11.28
N HIS A 29 -19.89 9.12 11.61
CA HIS A 29 -19.66 7.93 12.41
C HIS A 29 -18.58 7.02 11.80
N LEU A 30 -18.71 6.69 10.50
CA LEU A 30 -17.73 5.85 9.80
C LEU A 30 -16.31 6.44 9.84
N ARG A 31 -16.18 7.77 9.69
CA ARG A 31 -14.89 8.45 9.80
C ARG A 31 -14.29 8.33 11.20
N LEU A 32 -15.06 8.64 12.23
CA LEU A 32 -14.59 8.59 13.62
C LEU A 32 -14.22 7.16 14.05
N VAL A 33 -15.01 6.17 13.63
CA VAL A 33 -14.72 4.75 13.87
C VAL A 33 -13.44 4.32 13.15
N ALA A 34 -13.28 4.69 11.88
CA ALA A 34 -12.07 4.41 11.12
C ALA A 34 -10.84 5.04 11.79
N ASP A 35 -10.92 6.32 12.17
CA ASP A 35 -9.86 7.05 12.87
C ASP A 35 -9.53 6.38 14.22
N TYR A 36 -10.54 5.96 14.99
CA TYR A 36 -10.36 5.24 16.25
C TYR A 36 -9.56 3.94 16.06
N TYR A 37 -9.99 3.07 15.15
CA TYR A 37 -9.31 1.79 14.93
C TYR A 37 -7.94 1.96 14.28
N CYS A 38 -7.77 2.91 13.36
CA CYS A 38 -6.46 3.28 12.81
C CYS A 38 -5.50 3.73 13.92
N ASN A 39 -5.95 4.60 14.83
CA ASN A 39 -5.13 5.06 15.94
C ASN A 39 -4.83 3.96 16.96
N LYS A 40 -5.80 3.10 17.27
CA LYS A 40 -5.61 1.95 18.15
C LYS A 40 -4.58 0.97 17.56
N ALA A 41 -4.68 0.67 16.27
CA ALA A 41 -3.70 -0.14 15.57
C ALA A 41 -2.29 0.49 15.62
N ARG A 42 -2.17 1.80 15.38
CA ARG A 42 -0.89 2.53 15.49
C ARG A 42 -0.28 2.45 16.89
N GLN A 43 -1.08 2.57 17.95
CA GLN A 43 -0.60 2.45 19.33
C GLN A 43 -0.12 1.03 19.66
N THR A 44 -0.84 0.00 19.22
CA THR A 44 -0.40 -1.39 19.45
C THR A 44 0.89 -1.76 18.71
N ARG A 45 1.15 -1.18 17.53
CA ARG A 45 2.38 -1.42 16.76
C ARG A 45 3.62 -0.78 17.36
N GLN A 46 3.49 0.27 18.18
CA GLN A 46 4.60 0.90 18.90
C GLN A 46 4.54 0.58 20.40
N PRO A 47 4.92 -0.63 20.85
CA PRO A 47 5.13 -0.87 22.27
C PRO A 47 6.38 -0.08 22.70
N LEU A 48 6.19 1.20 23.03
CA LEU A 48 7.26 2.09 23.49
C LEU A 48 7.90 1.61 24.80
N LEU A 49 7.23 0.69 25.50
CA LEU A 49 7.67 0.17 26.79
C LEU A 49 8.28 -1.22 26.62
N GLN A 50 9.61 -1.28 26.69
CA GLN A 50 10.32 -2.54 26.83
C GLN A 50 9.99 -3.20 28.17
N ARG A 51 9.84 -4.53 28.18
CA ARG A 51 9.72 -5.32 29.42
C ARG A 51 10.94 -5.06 30.30
N LYS A 52 10.74 -4.46 31.49
CA LYS A 52 11.82 -4.23 32.46
C LYS A 52 12.55 -5.55 32.74
N ARG A 53 13.79 -5.67 32.27
CA ARG A 53 14.66 -6.80 32.62
C ARG A 53 15.24 -6.53 34.01
N SER A 54 15.04 -7.46 34.95
CA SER A 54 15.72 -7.40 36.25
C SER A 54 17.22 -7.61 36.02
N THR A 55 17.98 -6.51 35.99
CA THR A 55 19.44 -6.47 35.82
C THR A 55 20.17 -7.33 36.85
N ARG A 56 19.56 -7.54 38.02
CA ARG A 56 20.09 -8.36 39.12
C ARG A 56 20.23 -9.84 38.75
N LYS A 57 19.23 -10.43 38.08
CA LYS A 57 19.27 -11.86 37.70
C LYS A 57 20.31 -12.14 36.62
N GLN A 58 20.55 -11.17 35.73
CA GLN A 58 21.53 -11.31 34.65
C GLN A 58 22.97 -11.25 35.19
N ARG A 59 23.29 -10.28 36.06
CA ARG A 59 24.61 -10.21 36.73
C ARG A 59 24.93 -11.44 37.57
N LEU A 60 23.94 -12.03 38.23
CA LEU A 60 24.10 -13.29 38.97
C LEU A 60 24.39 -14.48 38.05
N ARG A 61 23.80 -14.51 36.85
CA ARG A 61 24.02 -15.56 35.85
C ARG A 61 25.41 -15.45 35.24
N ASP A 62 25.84 -14.25 34.84
CA ASP A 62 27.16 -13.99 34.25
C ASP A 62 28.30 -14.33 35.22
N ARG A 63 28.10 -14.12 36.53
CA ARG A 63 29.03 -14.55 37.58
C ARG A 63 29.11 -16.07 37.76
N ARG A 64 27.99 -16.78 37.56
CA ARG A 64 27.91 -18.24 37.74
C ARG A 64 28.39 -19.03 36.53
N THR A 65 28.22 -18.51 35.31
CA THR A 65 28.58 -19.23 34.08
C THR A 65 30.05 -19.12 33.67
N GLY A 66 30.91 -18.51 34.49
CA GLY A 66 32.37 -18.56 34.30
C GLY A 66 32.87 -17.97 32.97
N THR A 67 32.03 -17.23 32.22
CA THR A 67 32.42 -16.50 30.99
C THR A 67 33.46 -15.40 31.27
N ALA A 68 33.78 -15.16 32.53
CA ALA A 68 34.91 -14.34 32.96
C ALA A 68 36.29 -14.99 32.70
N ALA A 69 36.37 -16.32 32.54
CA ALA A 69 37.65 -17.03 32.30
C ALA A 69 38.09 -17.05 30.82
N ALA A 70 37.20 -16.76 29.87
CA ALA A 70 37.55 -16.57 28.46
C ALA A 70 38.03 -15.12 28.14
N ALA A 71 38.16 -14.27 29.17
CA ALA A 71 38.44 -12.84 29.06
C ALA A 71 39.94 -12.48 29.16
N ALA A 72 40.84 -13.30 28.62
CA ALA A 72 42.26 -12.95 28.50
C ALA A 72 42.51 -11.86 27.43
N VAL A 73 41.50 -11.49 26.63
CA VAL A 73 41.52 -10.34 25.72
C VAL A 73 40.65 -9.24 26.33
N PRO A 74 41.19 -8.03 26.59
CA PRO A 74 40.38 -6.93 27.10
C PRO A 74 39.25 -6.60 26.10
N PRO A 75 38.02 -6.34 26.57
CA PRO A 75 36.90 -6.06 25.67
C PRO A 75 37.23 -4.80 24.85
N ARG A 76 37.25 -4.93 23.53
CA ARG A 76 37.40 -3.80 22.62
C ARG A 76 36.20 -2.85 22.81
N ARG A 77 36.47 -1.56 22.98
CA ARG A 77 35.42 -0.54 23.06
C ARG A 77 34.77 -0.39 21.69
N ILE A 78 33.47 -0.71 21.60
CA ILE A 78 32.69 -0.51 20.37
C ILE A 78 32.15 0.92 20.41
N PRO A 79 32.49 1.80 19.45
CA PRO A 79 31.90 3.13 19.39
C PRO A 79 30.42 3.02 19.04
N LEU A 80 29.57 3.66 19.84
CA LEU A 80 28.13 3.75 19.57
C LEU A 80 27.87 5.01 18.74
N HIS A 81 27.37 4.82 17.53
CA HIS A 81 26.91 5.95 16.70
C HIS A 81 25.53 6.41 17.19
N CYS A 82 25.44 7.69 17.56
CA CYS A 82 24.21 8.32 18.01
C CYS A 82 23.87 9.47 17.06
N ASP A 83 22.82 9.28 16.27
CA ASP A 83 22.28 10.31 15.39
C ASP A 83 21.76 11.55 16.14
N SER A 84 21.79 12.71 15.46
CA SER A 84 21.14 13.93 15.92
C SER A 84 19.61 13.77 15.98
N ASN A 85 18.94 14.52 16.85
CA ASN A 85 17.47 14.50 16.94
C ASN A 85 16.79 14.89 15.62
N ARG A 86 17.45 15.71 14.79
CA ARG A 86 16.96 16.06 13.45
C ARG A 86 17.04 14.85 12.51
N THR A 87 18.17 14.16 12.47
CA THR A 87 18.35 12.98 11.61
C THR A 87 17.45 11.83 12.04
N LYS A 88 17.30 11.58 13.35
CA LYS A 88 16.36 10.59 13.90
C LYS A 88 14.91 10.85 13.46
N ARG A 89 14.45 12.10 13.55
CA ARG A 89 13.08 12.46 13.12
C ARG A 89 12.87 12.26 11.62
N LEU A 90 13.86 12.61 10.80
CA LEU A 90 13.82 12.40 9.35
C LEU A 90 13.82 10.91 8.98
N LEU A 91 14.58 10.07 9.68
CA LEU A 91 14.59 8.62 9.45
C LEU A 91 13.26 7.98 9.86
N GLN A 92 12.67 8.44 10.97
CA GLN A 92 11.37 7.95 11.42
C GLN A 92 10.23 8.35 10.48
N SER A 93 10.25 9.56 9.91
CA SER A 93 9.26 9.96 8.91
C SER A 93 9.39 9.15 7.61
N GLN A 94 10.61 8.86 7.15
CA GLN A 94 10.84 8.02 5.97
C GLN A 94 10.36 6.58 6.16
N THR A 95 10.61 5.98 7.33
CA THR A 95 10.16 4.59 7.63
C THR A 95 8.65 4.48 7.69
N THR A 96 7.96 5.44 8.31
CA THR A 96 6.48 5.47 8.35
C THR A 96 5.87 5.67 6.98
N ALA A 97 6.45 6.52 6.12
CA ALA A 97 5.98 6.72 4.75
C ALA A 97 6.07 5.44 3.89
N TYR A 98 7.09 4.60 4.11
CA TYR A 98 7.27 3.35 3.36
C TYR A 98 6.14 2.32 3.60
N GLU A 99 5.61 2.21 4.83
CA GLU A 99 4.51 1.28 5.12
C GLU A 99 3.24 1.55 4.30
N HIS A 100 3.05 2.78 3.81
CA HIS A 100 1.86 3.18 3.07
C HIS A 100 1.92 2.88 1.56
N HIS A 101 3.08 2.52 1.00
CA HIS A 101 3.26 2.28 -0.43
C HIS A 101 3.48 0.78 -0.74
N SER A 102 2.43 -0.03 -0.65
CA SER A 102 2.46 -1.36 -1.28
C SER A 102 1.07 -1.79 -1.74
N THR A 103 0.69 -1.36 -2.94
CA THR A 103 -0.31 -2.06 -3.75
C THR A 103 -0.08 -1.74 -5.23
N ALA A 104 1.10 -2.07 -5.74
CA ALA A 104 1.19 -2.23 -7.20
C ALA A 104 0.23 -3.38 -7.58
N PRO A 105 -0.59 -3.24 -8.64
CA PRO A 105 -1.40 -4.35 -9.09
C PRO A 105 -0.48 -5.53 -9.40
N PRO A 106 -0.86 -6.76 -9.03
CA PRO A 106 -0.03 -7.92 -9.30
C PRO A 106 0.29 -7.98 -10.80
N PRO A 107 1.55 -8.23 -11.19
CA PRO A 107 1.98 -8.18 -12.59
C PRO A 107 1.16 -9.13 -13.48
N LEU A 108 0.56 -10.15 -12.87
CA LEU A 108 -0.31 -11.13 -13.50
C LEU A 108 -1.54 -10.49 -14.17
N VAL A 109 -2.17 -9.48 -13.57
CA VAL A 109 -3.32 -8.80 -14.19
C VAL A 109 -2.90 -8.10 -15.49
N THR A 110 -1.71 -7.51 -15.52
CA THR A 110 -1.15 -6.85 -16.71
C THR A 110 -0.80 -7.86 -17.80
N LEU A 111 -0.20 -9.00 -17.42
CA LEU A 111 0.19 -10.06 -18.35
C LEU A 111 -1.02 -10.67 -19.08
N TYR A 112 -2.11 -10.91 -18.35
CA TYR A 112 -3.28 -11.63 -18.87
C TYR A 112 -4.37 -10.71 -19.42
N ARG A 113 -4.16 -9.39 -19.51
CA ARG A 113 -5.19 -8.41 -19.92
C ARG A 113 -5.86 -8.72 -21.26
N GLY A 114 -5.14 -9.36 -22.20
CA GLY A 114 -5.65 -9.77 -23.52
C GLY A 114 -6.11 -11.22 -23.62
N SER A 115 -6.02 -12.00 -22.53
CA SER A 115 -6.36 -13.43 -22.55
C SER A 115 -7.87 -13.67 -22.70
N PRO A 116 -8.27 -14.76 -23.37
CA PRO A 116 -9.67 -15.15 -23.43
C PRO A 116 -10.18 -15.44 -22.01
N GLY A 117 -11.26 -14.78 -21.60
CA GLY A 117 -11.84 -14.96 -20.26
C GLY A 117 -11.21 -14.11 -19.15
N PHE A 118 -10.34 -13.14 -19.46
CA PHE A 118 -9.75 -12.22 -18.48
C PHE A 118 -10.80 -11.60 -17.54
N ALA A 119 -11.91 -11.10 -18.08
CA ALA A 119 -12.98 -10.49 -17.31
C ALA A 119 -13.59 -11.45 -16.27
N LYS A 120 -13.69 -12.75 -16.57
CA LYS A 120 -14.34 -13.73 -15.68
C LYS A 120 -13.54 -13.99 -14.40
N VAL A 121 -12.22 -13.79 -14.45
CA VAL A 121 -11.29 -14.13 -13.36
C VAL A 121 -10.75 -12.88 -12.67
N PHE A 122 -10.35 -11.86 -13.44
CA PHE A 122 -9.63 -10.69 -12.92
C PHE A 122 -10.50 -9.49 -12.62
N VAL A 123 -11.74 -9.44 -13.11
CA VAL A 123 -12.69 -8.36 -12.82
C VAL A 123 -13.59 -8.82 -11.68
N PRO A 124 -13.51 -8.22 -10.47
CA PRO A 124 -14.23 -8.68 -9.29
C PRO A 124 -15.75 -8.66 -9.48
N GLU A 125 -16.27 -7.74 -10.29
CA GLU A 125 -17.69 -7.61 -10.65
C GLU A 125 -18.20 -8.76 -11.53
N CYS A 126 -17.31 -9.48 -12.21
CA CYS A 126 -17.66 -10.57 -13.12
C CYS A 126 -17.38 -11.97 -12.56
N ARG A 127 -16.71 -12.06 -11.40
CA ARG A 127 -16.36 -13.30 -10.73
C ARG A 127 -17.58 -14.05 -10.20
N LEU A 128 -17.54 -15.38 -10.17
CA LEU A 128 -18.67 -16.18 -9.68
C LEU A 128 -18.89 -16.08 -8.16
N ASP A 129 -17.80 -15.95 -7.42
CA ASP A 129 -17.78 -15.99 -5.95
C ASP A 129 -18.04 -14.62 -5.33
N THR A 130 -17.41 -13.56 -5.87
CA THR A 130 -17.44 -12.22 -5.25
C THR A 130 -18.36 -11.23 -5.94
N ALA A 131 -18.86 -11.49 -7.14
CA ALA A 131 -19.58 -10.47 -7.92
C ALA A 131 -20.82 -9.94 -7.21
N GLN A 132 -21.62 -10.83 -6.60
CA GLN A 132 -22.83 -10.41 -5.90
C GLN A 132 -22.50 -9.48 -4.73
N SER A 133 -21.51 -9.83 -3.92
CA SER A 133 -21.03 -8.99 -2.81
C SER A 133 -20.47 -7.66 -3.32
N ALA A 134 -19.63 -7.68 -4.36
CA ALA A 134 -19.05 -6.47 -4.95
C ALA A 134 -20.11 -5.52 -5.52
N GLN A 135 -21.22 -6.04 -6.03
CA GLN A 135 -22.36 -5.22 -6.48
C GLN A 135 -23.18 -4.67 -5.31
N GLN A 136 -23.41 -5.48 -4.27
CA GLN A 136 -24.14 -5.08 -3.06
C GLN A 136 -23.39 -4.02 -2.23
N ASP A 137 -22.06 -4.09 -2.20
CA ASP A 137 -21.19 -3.17 -1.46
C ASP A 137 -21.05 -1.80 -2.15
N ARG A 138 -21.58 -1.62 -3.37
CA ARG A 138 -21.58 -0.32 -4.07
C ARG A 138 -22.36 0.70 -3.24
N LEU A 139 -21.66 1.74 -2.81
CA LEU A 139 -22.24 2.82 -2.02
C LEU A 139 -23.37 3.52 -2.80
N PRO A 140 -24.50 3.84 -2.13
CA PRO A 140 -25.58 4.57 -2.78
C PRO A 140 -25.09 5.96 -3.19
N GLN A 141 -25.11 6.23 -4.49
CA GLN A 141 -24.73 7.54 -5.02
C GLN A 141 -25.85 8.56 -4.79
N ARG A 142 -25.95 9.06 -3.55
CA ARG A 142 -26.93 10.08 -3.15
C ARG A 142 -26.52 11.50 -3.55
N ALA A 143 -25.22 11.74 -3.75
CA ALA A 143 -24.71 13.04 -4.14
C ALA A 143 -24.77 13.20 -5.67
N ASN A 144 -25.36 14.30 -6.13
CA ASN A 144 -25.47 14.64 -7.56
C ASN A 144 -24.12 14.93 -8.22
N ARG A 145 -23.06 15.14 -7.42
CA ARG A 145 -21.69 15.16 -7.92
C ARG A 145 -21.23 13.71 -8.08
N ARG A 146 -21.20 13.24 -9.33
CA ARG A 146 -20.32 12.12 -9.70
C ARG A 146 -18.93 12.49 -9.21
N ALA A 147 -18.25 11.59 -8.50
CA ALA A 147 -16.83 11.77 -8.27
C ALA A 147 -16.22 12.01 -9.65
N ALA A 148 -15.63 13.18 -9.85
CA ALA A 148 -14.96 13.49 -11.09
C ALA A 148 -13.71 12.60 -11.13
N ASP A 149 -13.86 11.39 -11.67
CA ASP A 149 -12.73 10.54 -12.04
C ASP A 149 -12.27 11.05 -13.41
N PRO A 150 -11.14 11.79 -13.52
CA PRO A 150 -10.69 12.36 -14.78
C PRO A 150 -10.18 11.31 -15.80
N ALA A 151 -10.46 10.02 -15.60
CA ALA A 151 -9.95 8.93 -16.44
C ALA A 151 -11.00 7.89 -16.86
N THR A 152 -12.26 8.03 -16.43
CA THR A 152 -13.35 7.14 -16.88
C THR A 152 -14.13 7.81 -18.01
N THR A 153 -13.49 8.03 -19.15
CA THR A 153 -14.22 7.83 -20.40
C THR A 153 -14.77 6.41 -20.32
N THR A 154 -16.06 6.23 -20.64
CA THR A 154 -16.77 4.96 -20.66
C THR A 154 -16.12 3.98 -21.65
N ALA A 155 -14.93 3.47 -21.33
CA ALA A 155 -14.37 2.29 -21.92
C ALA A 155 -15.33 1.15 -21.53
N ALA A 156 -15.95 0.54 -22.53
CA ALA A 156 -16.96 -0.52 -22.37
C ALA A 156 -16.61 -1.42 -21.17
N GLU A 157 -17.48 -1.39 -20.15
CA GLU A 157 -17.32 -2.22 -18.96
C GLU A 157 -16.99 -3.65 -19.41
N PRO A 158 -15.96 -4.30 -18.82
CA PRO A 158 -15.59 -5.65 -19.20
C PRO A 158 -16.75 -6.60 -18.89
N ALA A 159 -17.63 -6.80 -19.86
CA ALA A 159 -18.78 -7.67 -19.72
C ALA A 159 -18.31 -9.13 -19.61
N ARG A 160 -18.96 -9.89 -18.74
CA ARG A 160 -18.74 -11.34 -18.61
C ARG A 160 -18.97 -12.10 -19.93
N SER A 161 -19.86 -11.57 -20.78
CA SER A 161 -20.20 -12.06 -22.12
C SER A 161 -19.25 -11.58 -23.22
N ARG A 162 -18.18 -10.85 -22.89
CA ARG A 162 -17.24 -10.34 -23.88
C ARG A 162 -16.45 -11.50 -24.47
N ASP A 163 -16.91 -11.99 -25.62
CA ASP A 163 -16.18 -12.93 -26.46
C ASP A 163 -15.03 -12.22 -27.19
N ARG A 164 -14.04 -13.01 -27.58
CA ARG A 164 -12.73 -12.59 -28.08
C ARG A 164 -12.82 -11.43 -29.08
N GLN A 165 -12.43 -10.23 -28.66
CA GLN A 165 -12.12 -9.14 -29.60
C GLN A 165 -10.67 -9.34 -30.05
N PRO A 166 -10.39 -9.48 -31.37
CA PRO A 166 -9.02 -9.50 -31.87
C PRO A 166 -8.41 -8.13 -31.63
N ASN A 167 -7.62 -7.98 -30.57
CA ASN A 167 -6.84 -6.78 -30.36
C ASN A 167 -5.50 -6.98 -31.11
N PRO A 168 -5.22 -6.23 -32.19
CA PRO A 168 -4.08 -6.49 -33.09
C PRO A 168 -2.72 -6.11 -32.49
N HIS A 169 -2.65 -5.59 -31.26
CA HIS A 169 -1.41 -5.17 -30.64
C HIS A 169 -1.31 -5.69 -29.21
N PRO A 170 -0.75 -6.89 -28.98
CA PRO A 170 -0.52 -7.36 -27.64
C PRO A 170 0.91 -7.03 -27.21
N HIS A 171 1.05 -6.61 -25.95
CA HIS A 171 2.30 -6.43 -25.21
C HIS A 171 2.99 -5.05 -25.37
N SER A 172 2.50 -4.07 -24.61
CA SER A 172 3.40 -3.03 -24.09
C SER A 172 4.47 -3.70 -23.22
N ALA A 173 5.75 -3.32 -23.39
CA ALA A 173 6.84 -3.84 -22.57
C ALA A 173 6.50 -3.72 -21.07
N LEU A 174 6.77 -4.79 -20.30
CA LEU A 174 6.57 -4.77 -18.86
C LEU A 174 7.51 -3.74 -18.23
N PRO A 175 7.08 -3.07 -17.13
CA PRO A 175 7.98 -2.19 -16.42
C PRO A 175 9.18 -2.98 -15.90
N PRO A 176 10.39 -2.40 -15.89
CA PRO A 176 11.57 -3.06 -15.37
C PRO A 176 11.38 -3.43 -13.89
N PRO A 177 12.08 -4.47 -13.41
CA PRO A 177 11.99 -4.87 -12.01
C PRO A 177 12.40 -3.71 -11.08
N ARG A 178 11.58 -3.44 -10.06
CA ARG A 178 11.87 -2.39 -9.08
C ARG A 178 13.05 -2.83 -8.20
N VAL A 179 14.08 -2.00 -8.13
CA VAL A 179 15.22 -2.19 -7.23
C VAL A 179 15.07 -1.35 -5.98
N LEU A 180 15.73 -1.75 -4.89
CA LEU A 180 15.79 -0.95 -3.67
C LEU A 180 16.67 0.26 -3.94
N ALA A 181 16.10 1.47 -3.92
CA ALA A 181 16.81 2.71 -4.19
C ALA A 181 18.05 2.91 -3.28
N ARG A 182 18.01 2.39 -2.05
CA ARG A 182 19.15 2.44 -1.11
C ARG A 182 20.35 1.59 -1.55
N TRP A 183 20.14 0.61 -2.45
CA TRP A 183 21.16 -0.31 -2.97
C TRP A 183 21.29 -0.21 -4.49
N ALA A 184 21.08 0.98 -5.06
CA ALA A 184 21.00 1.20 -6.50
C ALA A 184 22.33 1.02 -7.29
N THR A 185 23.33 0.35 -6.72
CA THR A 185 24.52 -0.10 -7.48
C THR A 185 24.14 -1.30 -8.34
N ALA A 186 23.38 -1.05 -9.41
CA ALA A 186 23.17 -2.03 -10.46
C ALA A 186 24.42 -2.06 -11.36
N PRO A 187 24.90 -3.24 -11.80
CA PRO A 187 25.91 -3.30 -12.85
C PRO A 187 25.35 -2.62 -14.11
N PRO A 188 26.19 -1.89 -14.88
CA PRO A 188 25.76 -1.25 -16.11
C PRO A 188 25.21 -2.31 -17.08
N LEU A 189 24.11 -1.98 -17.77
CA LEU A 189 23.56 -2.82 -18.83
C LEU A 189 24.62 -2.99 -19.93
N VAL A 190 24.95 -4.24 -20.25
CA VAL A 190 25.99 -4.61 -21.22
C VAL A 190 25.48 -4.53 -22.67
N TYR A 191 24.18 -4.37 -22.88
CA TYR A 191 23.57 -4.29 -24.20
C TYR A 191 23.38 -2.83 -24.63
N ALA A 192 23.84 -2.52 -25.85
CA ALA A 192 23.54 -1.27 -26.54
C ALA A 192 22.03 -1.23 -26.86
N ASP A 193 21.35 -0.23 -26.32
CA ASP A 193 19.95 0.02 -26.64
C ASP A 193 19.93 1.04 -27.80
N ASP A 194 19.50 0.62 -28.99
CA ASP A 194 19.46 1.48 -30.19
C ASP A 194 18.22 2.40 -30.21
N THR A 195 17.33 2.29 -29.23
CA THR A 195 16.12 3.11 -29.11
C THR A 195 16.37 4.62 -29.18
N PRO A 196 17.36 5.25 -28.48
CA PRO A 196 17.68 6.67 -28.64
C PRO A 196 18.22 7.03 -30.03
N ALA A 197 18.91 6.11 -30.71
CA ALA A 197 19.37 6.33 -32.08
C ALA A 197 18.18 6.33 -33.06
N HIS A 198 17.23 5.42 -32.88
CA HIS A 198 16.01 5.39 -33.70
C HIS A 198 15.09 6.59 -33.45
N THR A 199 14.97 7.09 -32.22
CA THR A 199 14.16 8.29 -31.94
C THR A 199 14.77 9.54 -32.57
N THR A 200 16.09 9.71 -32.45
CA THR A 200 16.80 10.84 -33.07
C THR A 200 16.70 10.81 -34.59
N VAL A 201 16.91 9.66 -35.24
CA VAL A 201 16.71 9.50 -36.70
C VAL A 201 15.26 9.81 -37.10
N ARG A 202 14.28 9.36 -36.33
CA ARG A 202 12.86 9.61 -36.60
C ARG A 202 12.46 11.08 -36.44
N ASP A 203 13.04 11.79 -35.49
CA ASP A 203 12.79 13.23 -35.30
C ASP A 203 13.46 14.07 -36.39
N ILE A 204 14.68 13.70 -36.80
CA ILE A 204 15.39 14.36 -37.90
C ILE A 204 14.62 14.18 -39.21
N THR A 205 14.21 12.95 -39.54
CA THR A 205 13.41 12.66 -40.75
C THR A 205 12.08 13.42 -40.76
N ARG A 206 11.39 13.54 -39.61
CA ARG A 206 10.18 14.35 -39.49
C ARG A 206 10.41 15.84 -39.70
N ARG A 207 11.55 16.39 -39.25
CA ARG A 207 11.90 17.80 -39.45
C ARG A 207 12.24 18.11 -40.91
N LEU A 208 12.90 17.17 -41.59
CA LEU A 208 13.25 17.32 -43.00
C LEU A 208 12.02 17.20 -43.92
N GLY A 209 11.07 16.31 -43.63
CA GLY A 209 9.84 16.15 -44.43
C GLY A 209 8.77 17.22 -44.21
N ARG A 210 9.01 18.23 -43.37
CA ARG A 210 8.11 19.38 -43.14
C ARG A 210 8.55 20.66 -43.87
N ARG A 211 9.65 20.60 -44.63
CA ARG A 211 10.08 21.64 -45.58
C ARG A 211 9.60 21.26 -46.98
#